data_AF-A0A5C3KAL6-F1
#
_entry.id   AF-A0A5C3KAL6-F1
#
_cell.length_a   1.000
_cell.length_b   1.000
_cell.length_c   1.000
_cell.angle_alpha   90.00
_cell.angle_beta   90.00
_cell.angle_gamma   90.00
#
_symmetry.space_group_name_H-M   'P 1'
#
loop_
_entity.id
_entity.type
_entity.pdbx_description
1 polymer ?
#
loop_
_entity_poly.entity_id
_entity_poly.type
_entity_poly.pdbx_seq_one_letter_code
_entity_poly.pdbx_strand_id
1 'polypeptide(L)'
;KRENESLQALINRVDDLMQQIRNLWPKDFDLAALDSELASMALIRVLPDEFSTFTSSLLLLEKLERTAIQQAFITEETQRRRR
;
A
#
# COMPACT_ATOMS: atom_id res chain seq x y z
N LYS A 1 -10.37 -16.17 11.13
CA LYS A 1 -11.55 -16.27 12.03
C LYS A 1 -11.01 -16.48 13.45
N ARG A 2 -11.48 -15.73 14.44
CA ARG A 2 -11.06 -15.98 15.84
C ARG A 2 -11.70 -17.29 16.32
N GLU A 3 -11.07 -17.98 17.27
CA GLU A 3 -11.45 -19.35 17.67
C GLU A 3 -12.94 -19.48 18.08
N ASN A 4 -13.53 -18.44 18.69
CA ASN A 4 -14.94 -18.43 19.15
C ASN A 4 -15.86 -17.48 18.37
N GLU A 5 -15.44 -16.98 17.21
CA GLU A 5 -16.23 -16.06 16.40
C GLU A 5 -17.32 -16.82 15.61
N SER A 6 -18.56 -16.35 15.58
CA SER A 6 -19.57 -16.90 14.65
C SER A 6 -19.32 -16.38 13.23
N LEU A 7 -19.83 -17.07 12.20
CA LEU A 7 -19.72 -16.56 10.82
C LEU A 7 -20.39 -15.18 10.66
N GLN A 8 -21.51 -14.95 11.36
CA GLN A 8 -22.16 -13.64 11.38
C GLN A 8 -21.28 -12.57 12.04
N ALA A 9 -20.63 -12.89 13.16
CA ALA A 9 -19.71 -11.96 13.82
C ALA A 9 -18.50 -11.63 12.94
N LEU A 10 -18.03 -12.60 12.15
CA LEU A 10 -16.97 -12.36 11.16
C LEU A 10 -17.42 -11.39 10.06
N ILE A 11 -18.63 -11.57 9.51
CA ILE A 11 -19.19 -10.66 8.49
C ILE A 11 -19.27 -9.24 9.05
N ASN A 12 -19.92 -9.08 10.21
CA ASN A 12 -20.09 -7.77 10.84
C ASN A 12 -18.73 -7.10 11.11
N ARG A 13 -17.73 -7.87 11.56
CA ARG A 13 -16.39 -7.33 11.80
C ARG A 13 -15.71 -6.91 10.51
N VAL A 14 -15.87 -7.65 9.41
CA VAL A 14 -15.33 -7.25 8.11
C VAL A 14 -16.01 -5.97 7.62
N ASP A 15 -17.33 -5.86 7.75
CA ASP A 15 -18.08 -4.67 7.37
C ASP A 15 -17.64 -3.43 8.17
N ASP A 16 -17.48 -3.58 9.49
CA ASP A 16 -16.97 -2.52 10.37
C ASP A 16 -15.55 -2.08 9.97
N LEU A 17 -14.66 -3.03 9.65
CA LEU A 17 -13.31 -2.72 9.17
C LEU A 17 -13.33 -2.03 7.81
N MET A 18 -14.19 -2.47 6.89
CA MET A 18 -14.35 -1.82 5.59
C MET A 18 -14.89 -0.39 5.73
N GLN A 19 -15.79 -0.15 6.68
CA GLN A 19 -16.28 1.20 6.94
C GLN A 19 -15.21 2.10 7.55
N GLN A 20 -14.37 1.56 8.45
CA GLN A 20 -13.21 2.29 8.96
C GLN A 20 -12.22 2.65 7.86
N ILE A 21 -11.95 1.73 6.93
CA ILE A 21 -11.09 2.01 5.76
C ILE A 21 -11.69 3.13 4.91
N ARG A 22 -12.99 3.06 4.60
CA ARG A 22 -13.69 4.11 3.84
C ARG A 22 -13.66 5.47 4.53
N ASN A 23 -13.69 5.52 5.85
CA ASN A 23 -13.60 6.77 6.61
C ASN A 23 -12.21 7.42 6.53
N LEU A 24 -11.17 6.65 6.20
CA LEU A 24 -9.81 7.17 5.98
C LEU A 24 -9.60 7.69 4.56
N TRP A 25 -10.50 7.35 3.64
CA TRP A 25 -10.39 7.81 2.26
C TRP A 25 -10.68 9.31 2.12
N PRO A 26 -9.97 9.98 1.20
CA PRO A 26 -10.37 11.29 0.73
C PRO A 26 -11.82 11.30 0.23
N LYS A 27 -12.51 12.43 0.35
CA LYS A 27 -13.90 12.59 -0.14
C LYS A 27 -14.05 12.27 -1.63
N ASP A 28 -12.96 12.37 -2.37
CA ASP A 28 -12.90 12.27 -3.83
C ASP A 28 -12.31 10.91 -4.27
N PHE A 29 -12.22 9.94 -3.35
CA PHE A 29 -11.65 8.63 -3.62
C PHE A 29 -12.59 7.78 -4.48
N ASP A 30 -12.18 7.52 -5.71
CA ASP A 30 -12.91 6.71 -6.67
C ASP A 30 -12.17 5.38 -6.97
N LEU A 31 -12.73 4.59 -7.88
CA LEU A 31 -12.12 3.33 -8.33
C LEU A 31 -10.73 3.55 -8.97
N ALA A 32 -10.51 4.68 -9.66
CA ALA A 32 -9.24 4.97 -10.29
C ALA A 32 -8.15 5.28 -9.24
N ALA A 33 -8.51 5.95 -8.14
CA ALA A 33 -7.64 6.16 -7.00
C ALA A 33 -7.25 4.82 -6.35
N LEU A 34 -8.20 3.91 -6.17
CA LEU A 34 -7.94 2.56 -5.67
C LEU A 34 -7.00 1.76 -6.58
N ASP A 35 -7.25 1.75 -7.89
CA ASP A 35 -6.38 1.07 -8.86
C ASP A 35 -4.96 1.65 -8.85
N SER A 36 -4.83 2.97 -8.69
CA SER A 36 -3.53 3.65 -8.59
C SER A 36 -2.77 3.27 -7.32
N GLU A 37 -3.44 3.22 -6.16
CA GLU A 37 -2.82 2.76 -4.91
C GLU A 37 -2.41 1.29 -5.01
N LEU A 38 -3.27 0.43 -5.56
CA LEU A 38 -2.99 -0.99 -5.74
C LEU A 38 -1.79 -1.22 -6.66
N ALA A 39 -1.70 -0.48 -7.78
CA ALA A 39 -0.55 -0.54 -8.67
C ALA A 39 0.75 -0.12 -7.96
N SER A 40 0.69 0.89 -7.09
CA SER A 40 1.84 1.35 -6.30
C SER A 40 2.27 0.30 -5.27
N MET A 41 1.32 -0.34 -4.58
CA MET A 41 1.62 -1.46 -3.67
C MET A 41 2.22 -2.66 -4.39
N ALA A 42 1.68 -3.02 -5.55
CA ALA A 42 2.21 -4.11 -6.37
C ALA A 42 3.65 -3.85 -6.82
N LEU A 43 3.95 -2.60 -7.19
CA LEU A 43 5.29 -2.18 -7.58
C LEU A 43 6.30 -2.31 -6.43
N ILE A 44 5.91 -1.96 -5.20
CA ILE A 44 6.76 -2.18 -4.01
C ILE A 44 6.93 -3.68 -3.75
N ARG A 45 5.87 -4.47 -3.90
CA ARG A 45 5.87 -5.90 -3.55
C ARG A 45 6.72 -6.78 -4.48
N VAL A 46 6.87 -6.38 -5.74
CA VAL A 46 7.64 -7.12 -6.77
C VAL A 46 9.15 -6.88 -6.68
N LEU A 47 9.60 -5.93 -5.84
CA LEU A 47 11.03 -5.66 -5.65
C LEU A 47 11.75 -6.90 -5.11
N PRO A 48 12.91 -7.29 -5.68
CA PRO A 48 13.71 -8.37 -5.15
C PRO A 48 14.30 -8.05 -3.76
N ASP A 49 14.70 -9.08 -3.01
CA ASP A 49 15.21 -8.94 -1.63
C ASP A 49 16.46 -8.06 -1.51
N GLU A 50 17.26 -7.93 -2.57
CA GLU A 50 18.40 -7.03 -2.64
C GLU A 50 17.99 -5.53 -2.50
N PHE A 51 16.71 -5.22 -2.67
CA PHE A 51 16.13 -3.90 -2.42
C PHE A 51 15.45 -3.79 -1.05
N SER A 52 15.61 -4.75 -0.13
CA SER A 52 14.94 -4.76 1.19
C SER A 52 15.06 -3.45 1.98
N THR A 53 16.22 -2.79 1.97
CA THR A 53 16.39 -1.47 2.61
C THR A 53 15.58 -0.38 1.91
N PHE A 54 15.54 -0.40 0.57
CA PHE A 54 14.75 0.53 -0.23
C PHE A 54 13.25 0.26 -0.07
N THR A 55 12.81 -0.99 -0.13
CA THR A 55 11.44 -1.40 0.19
C THR A 55 11.01 -0.90 1.57
N SER A 56 11.88 -1.02 2.59
CA SER A 56 11.59 -0.52 3.93
C SER A 56 11.44 1.00 3.97
N SER A 57 12.21 1.76 3.19
CA SER A 57 12.06 3.22 3.14
C SER A 57 10.77 3.66 2.42
N LEU A 58 10.33 2.92 1.40
CA LEU A 58 9.05 3.18 0.72
C LEU A 58 7.85 2.96 1.65
N LEU A 59 7.92 1.99 2.56
CA LEU A 59 6.86 1.72 3.55
C LEU A 59 6.74 2.81 4.63
N LEU A 60 7.71 3.73 4.73
CA LEU A 60 7.67 4.87 5.64
C LEU A 60 7.00 6.11 5.02
N LEU A 61 6.61 6.06 3.75
CA LEU A 61 5.91 7.17 3.10
C LEU A 61 4.51 7.31 3.69
N GLU A 62 4.11 8.54 4.02
CA GLU A 62 2.77 8.84 4.53
C GLU A 62 1.67 8.50 3.52
N LYS A 63 1.98 8.54 2.23
CA LYS A 63 1.07 8.23 1.14
C LYS A 63 1.78 7.46 0.03
N LEU A 64 1.08 6.47 -0.53
CA LEU A 64 1.54 5.67 -1.68
C LEU A 64 1.18 6.36 -3.00
N GLU A 65 1.55 7.63 -3.13
CA GLU A 65 1.33 8.37 -4.37
C GLU A 65 2.25 7.84 -5.47
N ARG A 66 1.66 7.49 -6.62
CA ARG A 66 2.37 6.86 -7.73
C ARG A 66 3.58 7.66 -8.21
N THR A 67 3.45 8.98 -8.27
CA THR A 67 4.53 9.90 -8.67
C THR A 67 5.69 9.87 -7.68
N ALA A 68 5.40 9.87 -6.37
CA ALA A 68 6.40 9.78 -5.32
C ALA A 68 7.16 8.45 -5.36
N ILE A 69 6.44 7.33 -5.54
CA ILE A 69 7.05 6.01 -5.71
C ILE A 69 7.94 5.96 -6.94
N GLN A 70 7.46 6.43 -8.10
CA GLN A 70 8.27 6.48 -9.33
C GLN A 70 9.55 7.30 -9.15
N GLN A 71 9.46 8.46 -8.50
CA GLN A 71 10.63 9.29 -8.23
C GLN A 71 11.62 8.61 -7.29
N ALA A 72 11.14 7.89 -6.27
CA ALA A 72 11.98 7.12 -5.37
C ALA A 72 12.74 6.00 -6.12
N PHE A 73 12.07 5.30 -7.05
CA PHE A 73 12.71 4.28 -7.90
C PHE A 73 13.81 4.86 -8.78
N ILE A 74 13.55 5.97 -9.46
CA ILE A 74 14.56 6.66 -10.30
C ILE A 74 15.77 7.08 -9.45
N THR A 75 15.51 7.56 -8.23
CA THR A 75 16.54 7.99 -7.30
C THR A 75 17.40 6.81 -6.84
N GLU A 76 16.78 5.70 -6.43
CA GLU A 76 17.49 4.46 -6.04
C GLU A 76 18.32 3.90 -7.19
N GLU A 77 17.78 3.85 -8.40
CA GLU A 77 18.51 3.40 -9.59
C GLU A 77 19.74 4.27 -9.84
N THR A 78 19.59 5.60 -9.77
CA THR A 78 20.69 6.55 -9.95
C THR A 78 21.76 6.37 -8.87
N GLN A 79 21.36 6.13 -7.63
CA GLN A 79 22.29 5.91 -6.52
C GLN A 79 23.07 4.61 -6.69
N ARG A 80 22.42 3.52 -7.13
CA ARG A 80 23.09 2.23 -7.37
C ARG A 80 24.08 2.29 -8.53
N ARG A 81 23.75 3.00 -9.62
CA ARG A 81 24.69 3.20 -10.75
C ARG A 81 25.96 3.96 -10.37
N ARG A 82 25.92 4.73 -9.28
CA ARG A 82 27.08 5.51 -8.76
C ARG A 82 27.92 4.74 -7.73
N ARG A 83 27.43 3.58 -7.26
CA ARG A 83 28.15 2.70 -6.33
C ARG A 83 28.96 1.67 -7.12
#